data_AF-A0A7S0D1K1-F1
#
_entry.id   AF-A0A7S0D1K1-F1
#
_cell.length_a   1.000
_cell.length_b   1.000
_cell.length_c   1.000
_cell.angle_alpha   90.00
_cell.angle_beta   90.00
_cell.angle_gamma   90.00
#
_symmetry.space_group_name_H-M   'P 1'
#
loop_
_entity.id
_entity.type
_entity.pdbx_description
1 polymer ?
#
loop_
_entity_poly.entity_id
_entity_poly.type
_entity_poly.pdbx_seq_one_letter_code
_entity_poly.pdbx_strand_id
1 'polypeptide(L)'
;GGHEASPRLVDVSRNQKPETPFRRASRSRLSPTDARRFPGNDTFAAVARAVCSADVLPRKELFETWEAALVITEAFGDSLKGAGPAGDGEDRSATRVADLAGGHGFLALALLVLNPTLASAVVVDRRKPDSHERLVSSLAKAFPKLRLHARARFVEASVADADVKNATRG
;
A
#
# COMPACT_ATOMS: atom_id res chain seq x y z
N GLY A 1 -59.35 40.41 17.98
CA GLY A 1 -58.43 39.35 18.43
C GLY A 1 -57.95 38.59 17.22
N GLY A 2 -56.72 38.86 16.78
CA GLY A 2 -56.08 38.12 15.69
C GLY A 2 -55.04 37.15 16.28
N HIS A 3 -55.09 35.90 15.86
CA HIS A 3 -54.14 34.87 16.27
C HIS A 3 -53.25 34.58 15.06
N GLU A 4 -52.02 35.10 15.08
CA GLU A 4 -51.02 34.85 14.05
C GLU A 4 -50.17 33.65 14.47
N ALA A 5 -50.25 32.56 13.72
CA ALA A 5 -49.49 31.35 13.98
C ALA A 5 -48.06 31.51 13.43
N SER A 6 -47.08 31.62 14.33
CA SER A 6 -45.66 31.67 13.98
C SER A 6 -45.16 30.30 13.49
N PRO A 7 -44.49 30.20 12.32
CA PRO A 7 -43.98 28.93 11.82
C PRO A 7 -42.75 28.49 12.62
N ARG A 8 -42.76 27.23 13.08
CA ARG A 8 -41.62 26.63 13.79
C ARG A 8 -40.48 26.35 12.80
N LEU A 9 -39.38 27.10 12.92
CA LEU A 9 -38.10 26.77 12.32
C LEU A 9 -37.60 25.43 12.87
N VAL A 10 -37.56 24.42 12.00
CA VAL A 10 -36.87 23.15 12.28
C VAL A 10 -35.37 23.36 12.11
N ASP A 11 -34.64 23.34 13.23
CA ASP A 11 -33.17 23.35 13.28
C ASP A 11 -32.62 22.01 12.75
N VAL A 12 -32.17 22.01 11.49
CA VAL A 12 -31.59 20.84 10.80
C VAL A 12 -30.15 20.55 11.28
N SER A 13 -29.60 21.33 12.20
CA SER A 13 -28.17 21.28 12.55
C SER A 13 -27.78 20.16 13.53
N ARG A 14 -28.73 19.33 13.98
CA ARG A 14 -28.51 18.44 15.15
C ARG A 14 -28.09 17.00 14.88
N ASN A 15 -27.83 16.60 13.62
CA ASN A 15 -27.52 15.19 13.34
C ASN A 15 -26.12 14.89 12.78
N GLN A 16 -25.17 15.84 12.86
CA GLN A 16 -23.77 15.52 12.62
C GLN A 16 -23.20 14.83 13.86
N LYS A 17 -23.17 13.49 13.85
CA LYS A 17 -22.31 12.73 14.78
C LYS A 17 -20.90 13.33 14.66
N PRO A 18 -20.23 13.70 15.77
CA PRO A 18 -18.88 14.23 15.69
C PRO A 18 -18.02 13.22 14.94
N GLU A 19 -17.37 13.68 13.86
CA GLU A 19 -16.45 12.82 13.10
C GLU A 19 -15.42 12.27 14.09
N THR A 20 -15.37 10.94 14.21
CA THR A 20 -14.41 10.30 15.10
C THR A 20 -13.01 10.66 14.60
N PRO A 21 -12.10 11.15 15.47
CA PRO A 21 -10.78 11.58 15.04
C PRO A 21 -10.05 10.43 14.35
N PHE A 22 -9.32 10.75 13.28
CA PHE A 22 -8.61 9.75 12.49
C PHE A 22 -7.42 9.17 13.27
N ARG A 23 -7.66 8.05 13.95
CA ARG A 23 -6.63 7.35 14.74
C ARG A 23 -5.78 6.47 13.84
N ARG A 24 -4.52 6.85 13.60
CA ARG A 24 -3.56 6.09 12.79
C ARG A 24 -3.42 4.64 13.26
N ALA A 25 -3.34 4.41 14.56
CA ALA A 25 -3.21 3.08 15.18
C ALA A 25 -4.48 2.19 15.14
N SER A 26 -5.54 2.60 14.42
CA SER A 26 -6.77 1.80 14.36
C SER A 26 -6.60 0.52 13.53
N ARG A 27 -7.21 -0.56 14.02
CA ARG A 27 -7.37 -1.83 13.27
C ARG A 27 -8.54 -1.78 12.28
N SER A 28 -9.34 -0.72 12.28
CA SER A 28 -10.40 -0.54 11.28
C SER A 28 -9.80 -0.42 9.89
N ARG A 29 -10.45 -1.05 8.92
CA ARG A 29 -10.08 -0.99 7.51
C ARG A 29 -10.22 0.45 6.97
N LEU A 30 -9.27 0.84 6.12
CA LEU A 30 -9.40 2.03 5.29
C LEU A 30 -10.41 1.78 4.18
N SER A 31 -11.39 2.66 4.05
CA SER A 31 -12.41 2.59 3.01
C SER A 31 -12.19 3.68 1.94
N PRO A 32 -12.88 3.63 0.79
CA PRO A 32 -12.74 4.65 -0.25
C PRO A 32 -13.04 6.07 0.27
N THR A 33 -13.93 6.20 1.25
CA THR A 33 -14.28 7.50 1.85
C THR A 33 -13.12 8.10 2.66
N ASP A 34 -12.20 7.29 3.19
CA ASP A 34 -11.03 7.77 3.94
C ASP A 34 -9.98 8.43 3.03
N ALA A 35 -10.07 8.28 1.71
CA ALA A 35 -9.13 8.89 0.76
C ALA A 35 -9.02 10.42 0.93
N ARG A 36 -10.13 11.09 1.31
CA ARG A 36 -10.18 12.54 1.58
C ARG A 36 -9.23 12.99 2.69
N ARG A 37 -8.80 12.07 3.56
CA ARG A 37 -7.90 12.34 4.69
C ARG A 37 -6.43 12.42 4.27
N PHE A 38 -6.13 12.13 3.00
CA PHE A 38 -4.79 12.17 2.42
C PHE A 38 -4.75 13.17 1.24
N PRO A 39 -4.86 14.49 1.49
CA PRO A 39 -4.94 15.51 0.44
C PRO A 39 -3.59 15.84 -0.21
N GLY A 40 -2.48 15.33 0.33
CA GLY A 40 -1.13 15.63 -0.16
C GLY A 40 -0.89 15.14 -1.60
N ASN A 41 0.10 15.76 -2.25
CA ASN A 41 0.57 15.39 -3.59
C ASN A 41 1.85 14.54 -3.56
N ASP A 42 2.30 14.13 -2.37
CA ASP A 42 3.45 13.26 -2.19
C ASP A 42 3.11 11.78 -2.48
N THR A 43 4.17 10.96 -2.58
CA THR A 43 4.05 9.52 -2.84
C THR A 43 3.23 8.80 -1.77
N PHE A 44 3.39 9.18 -0.49
CA PHE A 44 2.64 8.55 0.60
C PHE A 44 1.13 8.79 0.44
N ALA A 45 0.73 10.02 0.14
CA ALA A 45 -0.68 10.37 -0.05
C ALA A 45 -1.26 9.64 -1.28
N ALA A 46 -0.50 9.48 -2.36
CA ALA A 46 -0.91 8.68 -3.51
C ALA A 46 -1.10 7.19 -3.15
N VAL A 47 -0.16 6.59 -2.42
CA VAL A 47 -0.27 5.21 -1.89
C VAL A 47 -1.48 5.07 -0.98
N ALA A 48 -1.67 5.99 -0.03
CA ALA A 48 -2.75 5.95 0.93
C ALA A 48 -4.13 5.99 0.25
N ARG A 49 -4.31 6.84 -0.77
CA ARG A 49 -5.55 6.89 -1.57
C ARG A 49 -5.76 5.60 -2.38
N ALA A 50 -4.71 5.03 -2.94
CA ALA A 50 -4.80 3.74 -3.63
C ALA A 50 -5.20 2.61 -2.67
N VAL A 51 -4.63 2.59 -1.47
CA VAL A 51 -5.00 1.64 -0.41
C VAL A 51 -6.45 1.82 0.04
N CYS A 52 -6.92 3.07 0.22
CA CYS A 52 -8.32 3.36 0.51
C CYS A 52 -9.26 2.82 -0.57
N SER A 53 -8.87 2.97 -1.84
CA SER A 53 -9.63 2.47 -3.00
C SER A 53 -9.63 0.94 -3.06
N ALA A 54 -8.58 0.28 -2.56
CA ALA A 54 -8.52 -1.17 -2.48
C ALA A 54 -9.49 -1.73 -1.43
N ASP A 55 -9.83 -0.95 -0.38
CA ASP A 55 -10.72 -1.32 0.74
C ASP A 55 -10.39 -2.68 1.38
N VAL A 56 -9.11 -2.89 1.70
CA VAL A 56 -8.61 -4.15 2.31
C VAL A 56 -7.68 -3.96 3.49
N LEU A 57 -6.93 -2.84 3.55
CA LEU A 57 -5.87 -2.66 4.54
C LEU A 57 -6.39 -2.01 5.83
N PRO A 58 -6.09 -2.57 7.02
CA PRO A 58 -6.25 -1.87 8.28
C PRO A 58 -5.48 -0.55 8.30
N ARG A 59 -6.06 0.48 8.93
CA ARG A 59 -5.46 1.82 8.95
C ARG A 59 -4.07 1.84 9.56
N LYS A 60 -3.85 1.12 10.66
CA LYS A 60 -2.53 1.06 11.30
C LYS A 60 -1.48 0.45 10.39
N GLU A 61 -1.85 -0.55 9.59
CA GLU A 61 -0.92 -1.23 8.69
C GLU A 61 -0.44 -0.28 7.59
N LEU A 62 -1.27 0.65 7.10
CA LEU A 62 -0.80 1.68 6.16
C LEU A 62 0.40 2.46 6.74
N PHE A 63 0.27 2.94 7.98
CA PHE A 63 1.30 3.78 8.60
C PHE A 63 2.51 2.96 9.05
N GLU A 64 2.29 1.86 9.78
CA GLU A 64 3.35 0.99 10.30
C GLU A 64 4.20 0.43 9.15
N THR A 65 3.57 -0.08 8.09
CA THR A 65 4.29 -0.64 6.93
C THR A 65 4.98 0.44 6.11
N TRP A 66 4.39 1.64 5.98
CA TRP A 66 5.05 2.73 5.27
C TRP A 66 6.32 3.20 5.97
N GLU A 67 6.27 3.39 7.30
CA GLU A 67 7.47 3.72 8.08
C GLU A 67 8.53 2.60 7.98
N ALA A 68 8.12 1.33 8.05
CA ALA A 68 9.04 0.21 7.85
C ALA A 68 9.70 0.25 6.45
N ALA A 69 8.93 0.56 5.41
CA ALA A 69 9.46 0.68 4.06
C ALA A 69 10.44 1.85 3.91
N LEU A 70 10.20 2.98 4.58
CA LEU A 70 11.15 4.11 4.63
C LEU A 70 12.44 3.71 5.35
N VAL A 71 12.34 3.06 6.51
CA VAL A 71 13.51 2.58 7.27
C VAL A 71 14.34 1.58 6.46
N ILE A 72 13.69 0.63 5.77
CA ILE A 72 14.37 -0.31 4.88
C ILE A 72 15.02 0.42 3.70
N THR A 73 14.32 1.39 3.10
CA THR A 73 14.86 2.19 1.99
C THR A 73 16.13 2.91 2.41
N GLU A 74 16.12 3.53 3.59
CA GLU A 74 17.29 4.23 4.14
C GLU A 74 18.42 3.26 4.50
N ALA A 75 18.11 2.19 5.24
CA ALA A 75 19.12 1.27 5.75
C ALA A 75 19.86 0.49 4.65
N PHE A 76 19.17 0.18 3.55
CA PHE A 76 19.74 -0.58 2.45
C PHE A 76 20.16 0.28 1.26
N GLY A 77 19.74 1.55 1.20
CA GLY A 77 20.24 2.60 0.32
C GLY A 77 20.60 2.14 -1.09
N ASP A 78 21.89 2.21 -1.42
CA ASP A 78 22.42 1.86 -2.75
C ASP A 78 22.18 0.38 -3.13
N SER A 79 22.05 -0.52 -2.15
CA SER A 79 21.75 -1.93 -2.42
C SER A 79 20.36 -2.10 -3.05
N LEU A 80 19.39 -1.23 -2.71
CA LEU A 80 18.05 -1.24 -3.30
C LEU A 80 17.97 -0.49 -4.63
N LYS A 81 18.93 0.40 -4.93
CA LYS A 81 18.96 1.16 -6.18
C LYS A 81 19.30 0.27 -7.38
N GLY A 82 19.86 -0.92 -7.14
CA GLY A 82 20.32 -1.83 -8.19
C GLY A 82 21.53 -1.26 -8.94
N ALA A 83 22.17 -2.11 -9.74
CA ALA A 83 23.03 -1.59 -10.80
C ALA A 83 22.16 -0.76 -11.75
N GLY A 84 22.54 0.50 -12.04
CA GLY A 84 21.87 1.34 -13.02
C GLY A 84 21.73 0.69 -14.41
N PRO A 85 21.09 1.36 -15.38
CA PRO A 85 20.87 0.79 -16.71
C PRO A 85 22.19 0.27 -17.28
N ALA A 86 22.20 -1.01 -17.65
CA ALA A 86 23.35 -1.65 -18.26
C ALA A 86 23.73 -0.85 -19.52
N GLY A 87 24.96 -0.32 -19.52
CA GLY A 87 25.66 -0.17 -20.78
C GLY A 87 25.71 -1.55 -21.43
N ASP A 88 25.21 -1.62 -22.66
CA ASP A 88 25.62 -2.55 -23.70
C ASP A 88 26.31 -3.84 -23.21
N GLY A 89 25.52 -4.75 -22.64
CA GLY A 89 25.80 -6.18 -22.72
C GLY A 89 26.08 -6.95 -21.42
N GLU A 90 26.07 -6.34 -20.23
CA GLU A 90 26.33 -7.09 -18.98
C GLU A 90 25.09 -7.13 -18.05
N ASP A 91 24.55 -8.35 -17.87
CA ASP A 91 23.44 -8.69 -16.98
C ASP A 91 23.85 -8.51 -15.51
N ARG A 92 23.91 -7.26 -15.05
CA ARG A 92 24.03 -6.98 -13.62
C ARG A 92 22.67 -7.27 -12.97
N SER A 93 22.53 -8.49 -12.45
CA SER A 93 21.43 -8.99 -11.61
C SER A 93 20.74 -7.87 -10.84
N ALA A 94 19.61 -7.40 -11.35
CA ALA A 94 18.82 -6.32 -10.73
C ALA A 94 18.34 -6.74 -9.34
N THR A 95 18.41 -5.83 -8.36
CA THR A 95 18.06 -6.13 -6.95
C THR A 95 16.60 -6.58 -6.85
N ARG A 96 16.36 -7.72 -6.22
CA ARG A 96 15.03 -8.24 -5.90
C ARG A 96 14.86 -8.30 -4.38
N VAL A 97 13.64 -8.14 -3.90
CA VAL A 97 13.31 -8.24 -2.47
C VAL A 97 12.35 -9.40 -2.23
N ALA A 98 12.49 -10.05 -1.07
CA ALA A 98 11.57 -11.09 -0.61
C ALA A 98 10.93 -10.66 0.72
N ASP A 99 9.61 -10.70 0.77
CA ASP A 99 8.77 -10.40 1.93
C ASP A 99 8.22 -11.72 2.49
N LEU A 100 8.85 -12.22 3.56
CA LEU A 100 8.57 -13.52 4.15
C LEU A 100 7.50 -13.39 5.22
N ALA A 101 6.47 -14.25 5.16
CA ALA A 101 5.24 -14.09 5.92
C ALA A 101 4.57 -12.72 5.66
N GLY A 102 4.60 -12.28 4.40
CA GLY A 102 4.21 -10.92 4.01
C GLY A 102 2.69 -10.66 3.99
N GLY A 103 1.87 -11.67 4.31
CA GLY A 103 0.42 -11.52 4.37
C GLY A 103 -0.19 -11.11 3.02
N HIS A 104 -0.70 -9.89 2.91
CA HIS A 104 -1.20 -9.34 1.65
C HIS A 104 -0.13 -8.67 0.79
N GLY A 105 1.11 -8.56 1.29
CA GLY A 105 2.27 -8.08 0.54
C GLY A 105 2.40 -6.57 0.42
N PHE A 106 1.72 -5.78 1.27
CA PHE A 106 1.82 -4.32 1.18
C PHE A 106 3.24 -3.80 1.39
N LEU A 107 4.07 -4.44 2.22
CA LEU A 107 5.46 -4.03 2.41
C LEU A 107 6.27 -4.18 1.12
N ALA A 108 6.20 -5.36 0.48
CA ALA A 108 6.78 -5.60 -0.84
C ALA A 108 6.35 -4.54 -1.88
N LEU A 109 5.06 -4.20 -1.91
CA LEU A 109 4.52 -3.19 -2.83
C LEU A 109 5.01 -1.77 -2.51
N ALA A 110 5.07 -1.40 -1.22
CA ALA A 110 5.60 -0.12 -0.78
C ALA A 110 7.08 0.05 -1.14
N LEU A 111 7.88 -1.02 -1.01
CA LEU A 111 9.29 -1.03 -1.41
C LEU A 111 9.46 -0.81 -2.92
N LEU A 112 8.64 -1.43 -3.77
CA LEU A 112 8.66 -1.19 -5.23
C LEU A 112 8.26 0.25 -5.60
N VAL A 113 7.35 0.87 -4.83
CA VAL A 113 6.94 2.27 -5.04
C VAL A 113 8.04 3.25 -4.63
N LEU A 114 8.67 3.03 -3.47
CA LEU A 114 9.75 3.87 -2.96
C LEU A 114 11.06 3.70 -3.74
N ASN A 115 11.32 2.49 -4.24
CA ASN A 115 12.55 2.13 -4.93
C ASN A 115 12.23 1.66 -6.36
N PRO A 116 11.94 2.59 -7.29
CA PRO A 116 11.46 2.24 -8.62
C PRO A 116 12.45 1.41 -9.44
N THR A 117 13.75 1.41 -9.10
CA THR A 117 14.80 0.64 -9.78
C THR A 117 14.94 -0.81 -9.31
N LEU A 118 14.25 -1.22 -8.24
CA LEU A 118 14.16 -2.64 -7.86
C LEU A 118 13.64 -3.46 -9.05
N ALA A 119 14.18 -4.65 -9.30
CA ALA A 119 13.67 -5.49 -10.37
C ALA A 119 12.24 -5.98 -10.05
N SER A 120 12.10 -6.65 -8.91
CA SER A 120 10.85 -7.29 -8.49
C SER A 120 10.79 -7.48 -6.98
N ALA A 121 9.59 -7.73 -6.47
CA ALA A 121 9.34 -8.16 -5.11
C ALA A 121 8.57 -9.48 -5.10
N VAL A 122 8.95 -10.38 -4.21
CA VAL A 122 8.28 -11.67 -4.03
C VAL A 122 7.73 -11.73 -2.61
N VAL A 123 6.43 -11.97 -2.50
CA VAL A 123 5.74 -12.19 -1.23
C VAL A 123 5.62 -13.69 -1.03
N VAL A 124 6.12 -14.19 0.09
CA VAL A 124 6.00 -15.61 0.47
C VAL A 124 5.12 -15.70 1.69
N ASP A 125 4.02 -16.43 1.59
CA ASP A 125 3.16 -16.75 2.73
C ASP A 125 2.49 -18.11 2.51
N ARG A 126 1.96 -18.73 3.56
CA ARG A 126 1.33 -20.06 3.48
C ARG A 126 0.04 -20.05 2.67
N ARG A 127 -0.61 -18.90 2.57
CA ARG A 127 -1.84 -18.71 1.78
C ARG A 127 -1.85 -17.31 1.19
N LYS A 128 -2.22 -17.21 -0.09
CA LYS A 128 -2.48 -15.95 -0.77
C LYS A 128 -3.86 -15.42 -0.39
N PRO A 129 -3.98 -14.25 0.26
CA PRO A 129 -5.27 -13.64 0.52
C PRO A 129 -5.79 -12.89 -0.71
N ASP A 130 -7.10 -12.83 -0.91
CA ASP A 130 -7.74 -12.03 -1.98
C ASP A 130 -7.36 -10.55 -1.94
N SER A 131 -7.02 -10.05 -0.74
CA SER A 131 -6.56 -8.68 -0.54
C SER A 131 -5.26 -8.36 -1.27
N HIS A 132 -4.42 -9.36 -1.57
CA HIS A 132 -3.19 -9.16 -2.34
C HIS A 132 -3.49 -8.60 -3.73
N GLU A 133 -4.33 -9.27 -4.52
CA GLU A 133 -4.65 -8.82 -5.88
C GLU A 133 -5.36 -7.47 -5.90
N ARG A 134 -6.19 -7.20 -4.88
CA ARG A 134 -6.85 -5.90 -4.72
C ARG A 134 -5.83 -4.78 -4.47
N LEU A 135 -4.82 -5.01 -3.63
CA LEU A 135 -3.74 -4.05 -3.40
C LEU A 135 -2.88 -3.84 -4.64
N VAL A 136 -2.43 -4.92 -5.28
CA VAL A 136 -1.62 -4.86 -6.51
C VAL A 136 -2.36 -4.06 -7.58
N SER A 137 -3.63 -4.40 -7.83
CA SER A 137 -4.44 -3.73 -8.86
C SER A 137 -4.66 -2.25 -8.56
N SER A 138 -4.94 -1.90 -7.31
CA SER A 138 -5.19 -0.50 -6.94
C SER A 138 -3.92 0.34 -7.04
N LEU A 139 -2.78 -0.19 -6.56
CA LEU A 139 -1.49 0.48 -6.66
C LEU A 139 -0.99 0.55 -8.11
N ALA A 140 -1.22 -0.50 -8.92
CA ALA A 140 -0.84 -0.50 -10.33
C ALA A 140 -1.59 0.59 -11.12
N LYS A 141 -2.86 0.85 -10.78
CA LYS A 141 -3.64 1.96 -11.35
C LYS A 141 -3.06 3.32 -10.95
N ALA A 142 -2.63 3.48 -9.70
CA ALA A 142 -2.04 4.73 -9.21
C ALA A 142 -0.62 4.97 -9.75
N PHE A 143 0.14 3.91 -10.02
CA PHE A 143 1.54 3.96 -10.47
C PHE A 143 1.76 3.14 -11.75
N PRO A 144 1.14 3.51 -12.89
CA PRO A 144 1.13 2.67 -14.10
C PRO A 144 2.53 2.40 -14.66
N LYS A 145 3.47 3.35 -14.54
CA LYS A 145 4.85 3.20 -15.00
C LYS A 145 5.63 2.13 -14.24
N LEU A 146 5.24 1.82 -13.00
CA LEU A 146 5.92 0.82 -12.18
C LEU A 146 5.57 -0.61 -12.58
N ARG A 147 4.55 -0.86 -13.42
CA ARG A 147 4.18 -2.21 -13.90
C ARG A 147 4.06 -3.25 -12.77
N LEU A 148 3.42 -2.89 -11.66
CA LEU A 148 3.40 -3.70 -10.44
C LEU A 148 2.88 -5.13 -10.63
N HIS A 149 1.90 -5.35 -11.53
CA HIS A 149 1.43 -6.70 -11.87
C HIS A 149 2.54 -7.64 -12.39
N ALA A 150 3.55 -7.09 -13.07
CA ALA A 150 4.67 -7.87 -13.59
C ALA A 150 5.83 -7.99 -12.59
N ARG A 151 5.88 -7.13 -11.56
CA ARG A 151 7.01 -7.03 -10.62
C ARG A 151 6.70 -7.53 -9.22
N ALA A 152 5.43 -7.67 -8.86
CA ALA A 152 5.00 -8.23 -7.59
C ALA A 152 4.48 -9.65 -7.81
N ARG A 153 5.15 -10.63 -7.22
CA ARG A 153 4.75 -12.04 -7.28
C ARG A 153 4.37 -12.52 -5.89
N PHE A 154 3.31 -13.33 -5.81
CA PHE A 154 2.98 -14.08 -4.61
C PHE A 154 3.38 -15.54 -4.78
N VAL A 155 3.99 -16.13 -3.77
CA VAL A 155 4.34 -17.55 -3.70
C VAL A 155 3.69 -18.12 -2.46
N GLU A 156 2.78 -19.07 -2.65
CA GLU A 156 2.19 -19.84 -1.55
C GLU A 156 3.18 -20.91 -1.09
N ALA A 157 3.89 -20.65 0.00
CA ALA A 157 4.86 -21.58 0.60
C ALA A 157 5.08 -21.28 2.09
N SER A 158 5.55 -22.29 2.83
CA SER A 158 6.11 -22.05 4.16
C SER A 158 7.46 -21.34 4.04
N VAL A 159 7.75 -20.41 4.95
CA VAL A 159 9.07 -19.76 5.00
C VAL A 159 10.20 -20.78 5.19
N ALA A 160 9.95 -21.89 5.91
CA ALA A 160 10.92 -22.95 6.10
C ALA A 160 11.27 -23.73 4.81
N ASP A 161 10.35 -23.73 3.83
CA ASP A 161 10.48 -24.46 2.57
C ASP A 161 10.80 -23.52 1.40
N ALA A 162 10.91 -22.22 1.67
CA ALA A 162 11.13 -21.19 0.66
C ALA A 162 12.61 -21.17 0.26
N ASP A 163 12.93 -21.74 -0.91
CA ASP A 163 14.23 -21.54 -1.53
C ASP A 163 14.31 -20.15 -2.19
N VAL A 164 15.05 -19.24 -1.55
CA VAL A 164 15.26 -17.85 -2.00
C VAL A 164 15.85 -17.79 -3.42
N LYS A 165 16.61 -18.82 -3.84
CA LYS A 165 17.18 -18.89 -5.20
C LYS A 165 16.13 -19.19 -6.26
N ASN A 166 15.03 -19.86 -5.91
CA ASN A 166 13.94 -20.19 -6.84
C ASN A 166 12.78 -19.18 -6.78
N ALA A 167 12.52 -18.59 -5.61
CA ALA A 167 11.47 -17.59 -5.44
C ALA A 167 11.69 -16.35 -6.32
N THR A 168 12.95 -16.02 -6.61
CA THR A 168 13.39 -14.83 -7.33
C THR A 168 13.75 -15.07 -8.79
N ARG A 169 13.50 -16.26 -9.36
CA ARG A 169 13.85 -16.61 -10.76
C ARG A 169 12.71 -16.49 -11.77
N GLY A 170 11.54 -16.05 -11.34
CA GLY A 170 10.37 -15.78 -12.19
C GLY A 170 10.37 -14.39 -12.78
#